data_AF-A0A914DEF0-F1
#
_entry.id   AF-A0A914DEF0-F1
#
_cell.length_a   1.000
_cell.length_b   1.000
_cell.length_c   1.000
_cell.angle_alpha   90.00
_cell.angle_beta   90.00
_cell.angle_gamma   90.00
#
_symmetry.space_group_name_H-M   'P 1'
#
loop_
_entity.id
_entity.type
_entity.pdbx_description
1 polymer ?
#
loop_
_entity_poly.entity_id
_entity_poly.type
_entity_poly.pdbx_seq_one_letter_code
_entity_poly.pdbx_strand_id
1 'polypeptide(L)' 'AFSKRYLKYLTKKYLKKHSLRDWLRVVASSKDTYELRYFQINQEDEEGSEAEA' A
#
# COMPACT_ATOMS: atom_id res chain seq x y z
N ALA A 1 -13.75 1.79 -22.38
CA ALA A 1 -13.29 0.50 -21.81
C ALA A 1 -12.57 0.74 -20.50
N PHE A 2 -12.65 -0.20 -19.55
CA PHE A 2 -11.98 -0.09 -18.26
C PHE A 2 -10.46 -0.27 -18.42
N SER A 3 -9.66 0.69 -17.95
CA SER A 3 -8.20 0.65 -18.13
C SER A 3 -7.50 0.12 -16.89
N LYS A 4 -6.44 -0.65 -17.11
CA LYS A 4 -5.59 -1.18 -16.04
C LYS A 4 -5.03 -0.06 -15.15
N ARG A 5 -4.59 1.05 -15.77
CA ARG A 5 -4.11 2.24 -15.05
C ARG A 5 -5.18 2.82 -14.12
N TYR A 6 -6.44 2.79 -14.53
CA TYR A 6 -7.54 3.33 -13.73
C TYR A 6 -7.84 2.45 -12.51
N LEU A 7 -7.76 1.12 -12.64
CA LEU A 7 -7.85 0.21 -11.49
C LEU A 7 -6.76 0.51 -10.44
N LYS A 8 -5.52 0.76 -10.87
CA LYS A 8 -4.42 1.15 -9.97
C LYS A 8 -4.69 2.47 -9.25
N TYR A 9 -5.31 3.44 -9.93
CA TYR A 9 -5.69 4.72 -9.31
C TYR A 9 -6.76 4.51 -8.23
N LEU A 10 -7.84 3.78 -8.55
CA LEU A 10 -8.95 3.56 -7.64
C LEU A 10 -8.50 2.79 -6.39
N THR A 11 -7.69 1.75 -6.56
CA THR A 11 -7.11 1.00 -5.42
C THR A 11 -6.22 1.88 -4.56
N LYS A 12 -5.33 2.70 -5.15
CA LYS A 12 -4.53 3.68 -4.38
C LYS A 12 -5.39 4.72 -3.65
N LYS A 13 -6.48 5.19 -4.26
CA LYS A 13 -7.42 6.14 -3.65
C LYS A 13 -8.08 5.52 -2.42
N TYR A 14 -8.49 4.25 -2.52
CA TYR A 14 -9.04 3.49 -1.41
C TYR A 14 -8.02 3.31 -0.28
N LEU A 15 -6.79 2.86 -0.59
CA LEU A 15 -5.74 2.68 0.42
C LEU A 15 -5.41 3.99 1.17
N LYS A 16 -5.45 5.15 0.49
CA LYS A 16 -5.26 6.44 1.15
C LYS A 16 -6.44 6.82 2.05
N LYS A 17 -7.68 6.51 1.65
CA LYS A 17 -8.88 6.77 2.46
C LYS A 17 -8.86 5.97 3.77
N HIS A 18 -8.27 4.78 3.76
CA HIS A 18 -8.18 3.88 4.91
C HIS A 18 -6.81 3.87 5.59
N SER A 19 -5.91 4.82 5.27
CA SER A 19 -4.56 4.92 5.83
C SER A 19 -3.70 3.64 5.71
N LEU A 20 -3.94 2.81 4.70
CA LEU A 20 -3.21 1.55 4.47
C LEU A 20 -1.93 1.72 3.63
N ARG A 21 -1.53 2.96 3.30
CA ARG A 21 -0.42 3.22 2.37
C ARG A 21 0.95 2.91 2.95
N ASP A 22 1.05 2.82 4.27
CA ASP A 22 2.31 2.56 4.95
C ASP A 22 2.55 1.04 5.10
N TRP A 23 1.48 0.24 5.00
CA TRP A 23 1.55 -1.21 5.08
C TRP A 23 1.49 -1.89 3.72
N LEU A 24 0.72 -1.35 2.76
CA LEU A 24 0.43 -2.01 1.49
C LEU A 24 0.81 -1.18 0.26
N ARG A 25 1.44 -1.83 -0.72
CA ARG A 25 1.70 -1.28 -2.06
C ARG A 25 1.08 -2.11 -3.17
N VAL A 26 0.54 -1.43 -4.18
CA VAL A 26 0.04 -2.05 -5.42
C VAL A 26 1.20 -2.22 -6.42
N VAL A 27 1.52 -3.46 -6.77
CA VAL A 27 2.60 -3.86 -7.69
C VAL A 27 2.02 -4.50 -8.95
N ALA A 28 2.56 -4.18 -10.12
CA ALA A 28 2.19 -4.87 -11.35
C ALA A 28 3.05 -6.14 -11.47
N SER A 29 2.42 -7.31 -11.37
CA SER A 29 3.12 -8.60 -11.47
C SER A 29 3.22 -9.09 -12.91
N SER A 30 2.18 -8.84 -13.71
CA SER A 30 2.11 -9.23 -15.13
C SER A 30 1.43 -8.12 -15.97
N LYS A 31 1.24 -8.37 -17.28
CA LYS A 31 0.55 -7.43 -18.17
C LYS A 31 -0.88 -7.11 -17.71
N ASP A 32 -1.59 -8.08 -17.13
CA ASP A 32 -3.01 -7.92 -16.78
C ASP A 32 -3.30 -8.04 -15.28
N THR A 33 -2.30 -8.43 -14.47
CA THR A 33 -2.48 -8.63 -13.03
C THR A 33 -1.85 -7.51 -12.20
N TYR A 34 -2.48 -7.19 -11.06
CA TYR A 34 -1.90 -6.41 -9.96
C TYR A 34 -1.91 -7.26 -8.69
N GLU A 35 -0.92 -7.03 -7.84
CA GLU A 35 -0.80 -7.64 -6.52
C GLU A 35 -0.70 -6.55 -5.45
N LEU A 36 -1.23 -6.82 -4.26
CA LEU A 36 -0.97 -6.03 -3.07
C LEU A 36 0.15 -6.72 -2.28
N ARG A 37 1.23 -6.00 -2.01
CA ARG A 37 2.36 -6.51 -1.23
C ARG A 37 2.55 -5.67 0.02
N TYR A 38 2.87 -6.32 1.13
CA TYR A 38 3.35 -5.63 2.31
C TYR A 38 4.70 -4.96 2.04
N PHE A 39 4.98 -3.83 2.69
CA PHE A 39 6.35 -3.35 2.81
C PHE A 39 7.12 -4.31 3.73
N GLN A 40 8.35 -4.64 3.35
CA GLN A 40 9.28 -5.29 4.28
C GLN A 40 9.74 -4.21 5.24
N ILE A 41 8.99 -4.03 6.32
CA ILE A 41 9.48 -3.27 7.47
C ILE A 41 10.44 -4.23 8.14
N ASN A 42 11.74 -4.02 7.92
CA ASN A 42 12.73 -4.63 8.81
C ASN A 42 12.36 -4.16 10.22
N GLN A 43 12.31 -5.10 11.13
CA GLN A 43 11.87 -4.94 12.51
C GLN A 43 12.90 -4.14 13.34
N GLU A 44 13.43 -3.04 12.79
CA GLU A 44 14.48 -2.20 13.39
C GLU A 44 13.98 -0.84 13.90
N ASP A 45 12.72 -0.46 13.63
CA ASP A 45 12.14 0.82 14.08
C ASP A 45 11.03 0.63 15.16
N GLU A 46 11.13 -0.42 15.99
CA GLU A 46 10.27 -0.60 17.19
C GLU A 46 10.95 -0.03 18.46
N GLU A 47 11.55 1.15 18.36
CA GLU A 47 11.90 2.01 19.50
C GLU A 47 11.60 3.47 19.13
N GLY A 48 10.36 3.93 19.35
CA GLY A 48 10.05 5.33 19.06
C GLY A 48 8.61 5.79 19.09
N SER A 49 7.76 5.25 19.98
CA SER A 49 6.51 5.95 20.33
C SER A 49 6.06 5.63 21.75
N GLU A 50 6.88 6.03 22.73
CA GLU A 50 6.42 6.31 24.09
C GLU A 50 6.23 7.84 24.18
N ALA A 51 4.98 8.29 24.02
CA ALA A 51 4.55 9.66 24.33
C ALA A 51 3.02 9.73 24.44
N GLU A 52 2.46 9.10 25.47
CA GLU A 52 1.28 9.65 26.15
C GLU A 52 1.75 10.34 27.44
N ALA A 53 1.59 11.66 27.50
CA ALA A 53 1.51 12.47 28.71
C ALA A 53 0.69 13.73 28.39
#